data_AF-A0A2V8CL46-F1
#
_entry.id   AF-A0A2V8CL46-F1
#
_cell.length_a   1.000
_cell.length_b   1.000
_cell.length_c   1.000
_cell.angle_alpha   90.00
_cell.angle_beta   90.00
_cell.angle_gamma   90.00
#
_symmetry.space_group_name_H-M   'P 1'
#
loop_
_entity.id
_entity.type
_entity.pdbx_description
1 polymer ?
#
loop_
_entity_poly.entity_id
_entity_poly.type
_entity_poly.pdbx_seq_one_letter_code
_entity_poly.pdbx_strand_id
1 'polypeptide(L)'
;NIPATASGLPEGVHKGPQLPDGSYQVSATGPVYRGPGAPATGPRHHYMFEVYALDTKLDVQPTADAFETRANVLKAMQGHILGKAVYGGLFRRPQ
;
A
#
# COMPACT_ATOMS: atom_id res chain seq x y z
N ASN A 1 2.21 -7.68 5.50
CA ASN A 1 2.40 -8.33 6.81
C ASN A 1 2.47 -7.32 7.95
N ILE A 2 1.50 -6.41 8.04
CA ILE A 2 1.32 -5.55 9.22
C ILE A 2 0.83 -6.44 10.37
N PRO A 3 1.28 -6.27 11.63
CA PRO A 3 0.81 -7.08 12.75
C PRO A 3 -0.71 -7.05 12.91
N ALA A 4 -1.33 -8.20 13.25
CA ALA A 4 -2.78 -8.29 13.48
C ALA A 4 -3.27 -7.45 14.67
N THR A 5 -2.36 -7.11 15.59
CA THR A 5 -2.62 -6.22 16.74
C THR A 5 -2.55 -4.74 16.39
N ALA A 6 -2.15 -4.37 15.17
CA ALA A 6 -2.09 -2.98 14.76
C ALA A 6 -3.49 -2.39 14.65
N SER A 7 -3.74 -1.27 15.33
CA SER A 7 -5.00 -0.52 15.27
C SER A 7 -4.99 0.58 14.21
N GLY A 8 -3.89 0.72 13.46
CA GLY A 8 -3.72 1.73 12.42
C GLY A 8 -2.27 1.84 11.95
N LEU A 9 -2.03 2.74 11.00
CA LEU A 9 -0.69 3.15 10.56
C LEU A 9 -0.49 4.62 10.97
N PRO A 10 0.59 4.96 11.70
CA PRO A 10 0.90 6.35 12.01
C PRO A 10 1.08 7.20 10.76
N GLU A 11 0.75 8.48 10.83
CA GLU A 11 1.10 9.41 9.77
C GLU A 11 2.63 9.52 9.64
N GLY A 12 3.12 9.67 8.40
CA GLY A 12 4.53 9.92 8.16
C GLY A 12 5.45 8.73 8.46
N VAL A 13 4.95 7.49 8.32
CA VAL A 13 5.77 6.27 8.43
C VAL A 13 7.11 6.44 7.73
N HIS A 14 8.19 6.15 8.45
CA HIS A 14 9.55 6.33 7.95
C HIS A 14 9.80 5.53 6.67
N LYS A 15 10.58 6.12 5.76
CA LYS A 15 10.99 5.46 4.52
C LYS A 15 11.91 4.28 4.84
N GLY A 16 11.77 3.19 4.09
CA GLY A 16 12.65 2.03 4.25
C GLY A 16 11.96 0.75 3.79
N PRO A 17 12.71 -0.22 3.25
CA PRO A 17 12.15 -1.44 2.66
C PRO A 17 11.42 -2.31 3.69
N GLN A 18 11.86 -2.27 4.95
CA GLN A 18 11.25 -2.99 6.07
C GLN A 18 11.10 -2.07 7.28
N LEU A 19 9.97 -2.16 7.96
CA LEU A 19 9.65 -1.42 9.18
C LEU A 19 10.05 -2.20 10.43
N PRO A 20 10.15 -1.56 11.62
CA PRO A 20 10.50 -2.23 12.86
C PRO A 20 9.57 -3.39 13.26
N ASP A 21 8.33 -3.38 12.78
CA ASP A 21 7.35 -4.45 13.00
C ASP A 21 7.51 -5.64 12.03
N GLY A 22 8.52 -5.59 11.15
CA GLY A 22 8.82 -6.61 10.15
C GLY A 22 7.99 -6.52 8.87
N SER A 23 7.06 -5.57 8.76
CA SER A 23 6.31 -5.33 7.53
C SER A 23 7.17 -4.66 6.46
N TYR A 24 6.85 -4.89 5.18
CA TYR A 24 7.60 -4.34 4.04
C TYR A 24 6.85 -3.18 3.38
N GLN A 25 7.61 -2.20 2.90
CA GLN A 25 7.09 -1.09 2.08
C GLN A 25 7.62 -1.20 0.65
N VAL A 26 6.71 -1.12 -0.32
CA VAL A 26 7.03 -1.25 -1.75
C VAL A 26 6.20 -0.24 -2.54
N SER A 27 6.85 0.48 -3.46
CA SER A 27 6.21 1.39 -4.40
C SER A 27 7.12 1.58 -5.62
N ALA A 28 6.52 1.92 -6.76
CA ALA A 28 7.25 2.27 -7.98
C ALA A 28 8.20 3.48 -7.80
N THR A 29 8.05 4.24 -6.71
CA THR A 29 8.88 5.40 -6.39
C THR A 29 9.83 5.16 -5.21
N GLY A 30 10.13 3.90 -4.90
CA GLY A 30 10.96 3.49 -3.76
C GLY A 30 10.13 3.08 -2.53
N PRO A 31 10.77 2.58 -1.46
CA PRO A 31 10.08 2.02 -0.29
C PRO A 31 9.54 3.13 0.64
N VAL A 32 8.58 3.88 0.13
CA VAL A 32 7.96 5.04 0.75
C VAL A 32 6.59 5.29 0.11
N TYR A 33 5.63 5.76 0.91
CA TYR A 33 4.40 6.34 0.36
C TYR A 33 4.70 7.67 -0.34
N ARG A 34 4.35 7.76 -1.63
CA ARG A 34 4.33 9.03 -2.37
C ARG A 34 2.90 9.53 -2.49
N GLY A 35 2.66 10.73 -1.98
CA GLY A 35 1.34 11.36 -2.00
C GLY A 35 0.81 11.69 -3.41
N PRO A 36 -0.42 12.23 -3.48
CA PRO A 36 -1.08 12.60 -4.73
C PRO A 36 -0.24 13.47 -5.67
N GLY A 37 -0.30 13.18 -6.97
CA GLY A 37 0.51 13.81 -8.01
C GLY A 37 -0.25 14.19 -9.29
N ALA A 38 -1.58 14.20 -9.25
CA ALA A 38 -2.42 14.50 -10.41
C ALA A 38 -2.16 15.92 -10.96
N PRO A 39 -2.01 16.08 -12.29
CA PRO A 39 -1.65 17.35 -12.92
C PRO A 39 -2.80 18.37 -12.87
N ALA A 40 -2.48 19.66 -12.86
CA ALA A 40 -3.48 20.74 -12.84
C ALA A 40 -4.36 20.77 -14.11
N THR A 41 -3.84 20.29 -15.23
CA THR A 41 -4.50 20.29 -16.55
C THR A 41 -5.51 19.15 -16.73
N GLY A 42 -5.57 18.19 -15.81
CA GLY A 42 -6.40 16.99 -15.92
C GLY A 42 -7.66 17.00 -15.06
N PRO A 43 -8.43 15.90 -15.03
CA PRO A 43 -9.47 15.67 -14.03
C PRO A 43 -8.85 15.44 -12.65
N ARG A 44 -9.68 15.44 -11.60
CA ARG A 44 -9.27 14.91 -10.30
C ARG A 44 -9.02 13.41 -10.43
N HIS A 45 -7.88 12.93 -9.95
CA HIS A 45 -7.61 11.50 -9.86
C HIS A 45 -8.22 10.94 -8.57
N HIS A 46 -8.63 9.67 -8.61
CA HIS A 46 -9.04 8.91 -7.44
C HIS A 46 -7.81 8.30 -6.77
N TYR A 47 -7.63 8.58 -5.48
CA TYR A 47 -6.60 8.00 -4.64
C TYR A 47 -7.27 7.10 -3.63
N MET A 48 -7.11 5.80 -3.82
CA MET A 48 -7.79 4.76 -3.05
C MET A 48 -6.78 4.09 -2.12
N PHE A 49 -7.05 4.16 -0.82
CA PHE A 49 -6.37 3.37 0.19
C PHE A 49 -7.19 2.12 0.44
N GLU A 50 -6.59 0.97 0.20
CA GLU A 50 -7.22 -0.33 0.43
C GLU A 50 -6.55 -1.01 1.62
N VAL A 51 -7.36 -1.50 2.55
CA VAL A 51 -6.91 -2.28 3.70
C VAL A 51 -7.56 -3.64 3.62
N TYR A 52 -6.75 -4.69 3.76
CA TYR A 52 -7.18 -6.07 3.69
C TYR A 52 -6.86 -6.79 5.00
N ALA A 53 -7.88 -7.41 5.60
CA ALA A 53 -7.70 -8.35 6.69
C ALA A 53 -7.49 -9.74 6.09
N LEU A 54 -6.41 -10.41 6.49
CA LEU A 54 -6.04 -11.73 5.99
C LEU A 54 -6.02 -12.74 7.13
N ASP A 55 -6.38 -13.98 6.85
CA ASP A 55 -6.26 -15.10 7.81
C ASP A 55 -4.86 -15.74 7.85
N THR A 56 -3.96 -15.28 6.98
CA THR A 56 -2.61 -15.81 6.84
C THR A 56 -1.56 -14.71 6.75
N LYS A 57 -0.32 -15.06 7.12
CA LYS A 57 0.86 -14.25 6.82
C LYS A 57 1.33 -14.60 5.41
N LEU A 58 1.55 -13.59 4.58
CA LEU A 58 2.01 -13.81 3.21
C LEU A 58 3.50 -14.18 3.21
N ASP A 59 3.84 -15.29 2.57
CA ASP A 59 5.22 -15.65 2.25
C ASP A 59 5.64 -15.03 0.92
N VAL A 60 5.78 -13.71 0.92
CA VAL A 60 6.19 -12.92 -0.24
C VAL A 60 7.29 -11.96 0.18
N GLN A 61 8.46 -12.08 -0.45
CA GLN A 61 9.57 -11.15 -0.30
C GLN A 61 9.53 -10.08 -1.39
N PRO A 62 9.95 -8.83 -1.10
CA PRO A 62 10.11 -7.82 -2.14
C PRO A 62 11.14 -8.23 -3.19
N THR A 63 10.81 -8.02 -4.46
CA THR A 63 11.73 -8.18 -5.59
C THR A 63 12.31 -6.83 -6.01
N ALA A 64 13.21 -6.84 -6.99
CA ALA A 64 13.72 -5.61 -7.58
C ALA A 64 12.64 -4.80 -8.33
N ASP A 65 11.55 -5.46 -8.75
CA ASP A 65 10.41 -4.83 -9.41
C ASP A 65 9.23 -4.68 -8.44
N ALA A 66 8.86 -3.43 -8.18
CA ALA A 66 7.72 -3.08 -7.33
C ALA A 66 6.38 -3.58 -7.90
N PHE A 67 6.23 -3.65 -9.22
CA PHE A 67 5.00 -4.13 -9.86
C PHE A 67 4.85 -5.64 -9.74
N GLU A 68 5.94 -6.37 -9.95
CA GLU A 68 6.00 -7.82 -9.72
C GLU A 68 5.69 -8.14 -8.25
N THR A 69 6.32 -7.44 -7.31
CA THR A 69 6.07 -7.63 -5.88
C THR A 69 4.58 -7.39 -5.54
N ARG A 70 3.98 -6.32 -6.08
CA ARG A 70 2.55 -6.05 -5.89
C ARG A 70 1.68 -7.17 -6.46
N ALA A 71 1.99 -7.68 -7.65
CA ALA A 71 1.25 -8.77 -8.26
C ALA A 71 1.33 -10.06 -7.41
N ASN A 72 2.52 -10.39 -6.89
CA ASN A 72 2.75 -11.54 -6.03
C ASN A 72 1.97 -11.43 -4.70
N VAL A 73 1.97 -10.24 -4.09
CA VAL A 73 1.16 -9.97 -2.89
C VAL A 73 -0.33 -10.20 -3.16
N LEU A 74 -0.88 -9.60 -4.23
CA LEU A 74 -2.29 -9.76 -4.56
C LEU A 74 -2.68 -11.20 -4.86
N LYS A 75 -1.81 -11.95 -5.54
CA LYS A 75 -1.99 -13.38 -5.79
C LYS A 75 -1.98 -14.19 -4.50
N ALA A 76 -1.02 -13.95 -3.61
CA ALA A 76 -0.88 -14.66 -2.35
C ALA A 76 -2.03 -14.35 -1.37
N MET A 77 -2.69 -13.20 -1.50
CA MET A 77 -3.88 -12.85 -0.72
C MET A 77 -5.14 -13.61 -1.17
N GLN A 78 -5.18 -14.14 -2.39
CA GLN A 78 -6.39 -14.73 -2.94
C GLN A 78 -6.81 -15.97 -2.14
N GLY A 79 -8.09 -16.02 -1.74
CA GLY A 79 -8.61 -17.07 -0.85
C GLY A 79 -8.39 -16.82 0.64
N HIS A 80 -7.58 -15.82 1.00
CA HIS A 80 -7.22 -15.49 2.38
C HIS A 80 -7.82 -14.17 2.89
N ILE A 81 -8.58 -13.46 2.06
CA ILE A 81 -9.19 -12.17 2.43
C ILE A 81 -10.42 -12.42 3.30
N LEU A 82 -10.32 -12.05 4.58
CA LEU A 82 -11.45 -12.07 5.53
C LEU A 82 -12.31 -10.81 5.42
N GLY A 83 -11.71 -9.69 5.01
CA GLY A 83 -12.40 -8.41 4.86
C GLY A 83 -11.57 -7.39 4.09
N LYS A 84 -12.27 -6.43 3.48
CA LYS A 84 -11.66 -5.32 2.75
C LYS A 84 -12.36 -4.02 3.13
N ALA A 85 -11.59 -2.99 3.41
CA ALA A 85 -12.06 -1.62 3.53
C ALA A 85 -11.37 -0.75 2.48
N VAL A 86 -12.08 0.26 1.99
CA VAL A 86 -11.57 1.21 1.01
C VAL A 86 -11.90 2.62 1.44
N TYR A 87 -10.88 3.47 1.51
CA TYR A 87 -11.02 4.91 1.73
C TYR A 87 -10.55 5.67 0.49
N GLY A 88 -11.41 6.51 -0.07
CA GLY A 88 -11.16 7.23 -1.31
C GLY A 88 -11.09 8.74 -1.12
N GLY A 89 -10.10 9.36 -1.76
CA GLY A 89 -9.99 10.80 -1.87
C GLY A 89 -9.78 11.23 -3.32
N LEU A 90 -10.21 12.46 -3.65
CA LEU A 90 -9.96 13.08 -4.94
C LEU A 90 -8.89 14.14 -4.82
N PHE A 91 -7.93 14.16 -5.74
CA PHE A 91 -6.94 15.23 -5.80
C PHE A 91 -6.63 15.64 -7.24
N ARG A 92 -6.40 16.94 -7.39
CA ARG A 92 -5.75 17.59 -8.53
C ARG A 92 -4.93 18.74 -7.99
N ARG A 93 -3.75 18.99 -8.56
CA ARG A 93 -3.01 20.22 -8.24
C ARG A 93 -3.87 21.47 -8.51
N PRO A 94 -3.79 22.49 -7.64
CA PRO A 94 -4.31 23.82 -7.96
C PRO A 94 -3.67 24.37 -9.25
N GLN A 95 -4.37 25.31 -9.90
CA GLN A 95 -3.80 26.06 -11.03
C GLN A 95 -2.73 27.04 -10.56
#